data_AF-A0A836TSA8-F1
#
_entry.id   AF-A0A836TSA8-F1
#
_cell.length_a   1.000
_cell.length_b   1.000
_cell.length_c   1.000
_cell.angle_alpha   90.00
_cell.angle_beta   90.00
_cell.angle_gamma   90.00
#
_symmetry.space_group_name_H-M   'P 1'
#
loop_
_entity.id
_entity.type
_entity.pdbx_description
1 polymer ?
#
loop_
_entity_poly.entity_id
_entity_poly.type
_entity_poly.pdbx_seq_one_letter_code
_entity_poly.pdbx_strand_id
1 'polypeptide(L)'
;MKQGPLLMLAAGFRNEEPAGRNSFVKTDQLLATLANARYGKVKGDVRPFQQFREFSREWYGRHLATDWRKWSAEEASAMSARHGLDGPIWDIPSVQKRF
;
A
#
# COMPACT_ATOMS: atom_id res chain seq x y z
N MET A 1 16.72 40.74 -11.28
CA MET A 1 16.16 40.09 -10.07
C MET A 1 14.95 40.90 -9.65
N LYS A 2 13.73 40.43 -9.96
CA LYS A 2 12.83 39.68 -9.06
C LYS A 2 12.24 40.56 -7.93
N GLN A 3 10.95 40.94 -8.04
CA GLN A 3 9.82 40.46 -7.23
C GLN A 3 8.65 41.45 -7.32
N GLY A 4 7.50 41.00 -7.85
CA GLY A 4 6.20 41.65 -7.67
C GLY A 4 5.40 40.87 -6.62
N PRO A 5 4.52 41.50 -5.83
CA PRO A 5 3.69 40.80 -4.86
C PRO A 5 2.51 40.13 -5.58
N LEU A 6 2.40 38.81 -5.44
CA LEU A 6 1.25 38.04 -5.87
C LEU A 6 0.10 38.29 -4.88
N LEU A 7 -1.01 38.86 -5.37
CA LEU A 7 -2.25 38.99 -4.63
C LEU A 7 -2.77 37.63 -4.17
N MET A 8 -3.18 37.58 -2.91
CA MET A 8 -4.14 36.61 -2.40
C MET A 8 -5.49 36.80 -3.10
N LEU A 9 -6.09 35.72 -3.61
CA LEU A 9 -7.54 35.60 -3.70
C LEU A 9 -7.95 34.22 -3.18
N ALA A 10 -8.54 34.22 -2.00
CA ALA A 10 -9.27 33.10 -1.44
C ALA A 10 -10.61 32.95 -2.18
N ALA A 11 -10.89 31.76 -2.73
CA ALA A 11 -12.22 31.40 -3.20
C ALA A 11 -12.69 30.14 -2.44
N GLY A 12 -13.48 30.42 -1.40
CA GLY A 12 -14.46 29.57 -0.71
C GLY A 12 -14.35 28.05 -0.75
N PHE A 13 -13.82 27.47 0.34
CA PHE A 13 -14.26 26.17 0.81
C PHE A 13 -15.36 26.39 1.87
N ARG A 14 -16.63 26.16 1.50
CA ARG A 14 -17.71 26.04 2.48
C ARG A 14 -17.58 24.67 3.14
N ASN A 15 -17.29 24.68 4.43
CA ASN A 15 -17.43 23.51 5.29
C ASN A 15 -18.92 23.27 5.55
N GLU A 16 -19.53 22.41 4.74
CA GLU A 16 -20.75 21.71 5.12
C GLU A 16 -20.42 20.23 5.14
N GLU A 17 -19.96 19.72 6.29
CA GLU A 17 -19.82 18.29 6.53
C GLU A 17 -21.18 17.70 6.93
N PRO A 18 -21.77 16.76 6.17
CA PRO A 18 -22.70 15.82 6.74
C PRO A 18 -21.90 14.71 7.44
N ALA A 19 -22.24 14.48 8.70
CA ALA A 19 -21.71 13.42 9.54
C ALA A 19 -21.77 12.06 8.81
N GLY A 20 -20.62 11.40 8.66
CA GLY A 20 -20.62 10.08 8.03
C GLY A 20 -19.26 9.51 7.65
N ARG A 21 -18.33 9.41 8.61
CA ARG A 21 -17.38 8.29 8.71
C ARG A 21 -16.62 7.92 7.41
N ASN A 22 -15.95 8.88 6.74
CA ASN A 22 -14.93 8.56 5.72
C ASN A 22 -13.98 9.71 5.33
N SER A 23 -13.94 10.81 6.07
CA SER A 23 -13.04 11.95 5.77
C SER A 23 -11.59 11.73 6.20
N PHE A 24 -11.34 10.84 7.17
CA PHE A 24 -9.99 10.60 7.71
C PHE A 24 -9.03 9.91 6.72
N VAL A 25 -9.55 9.11 5.78
CA VAL A 25 -8.70 8.25 4.92
C VAL A 25 -8.01 9.05 3.80
N LYS A 26 -8.67 10.08 3.25
CA LYS A 26 -8.12 10.81 2.09
C LYS A 26 -6.99 11.76 2.44
N THR A 27 -7.12 12.49 3.55
CA THR A 27 -6.16 13.52 3.96
C THR A 27 -4.83 12.90 4.38
N ASP A 28 -4.87 11.80 5.13
CA ASP A 28 -3.67 11.09 5.58
C ASP A 28 -2.92 10.43 4.41
N GLN A 29 -3.65 9.87 3.44
CA GLN A 29 -3.06 9.32 2.22
C GLN A 29 -2.29 10.39 1.44
N LEU A 30 -2.87 11.60 1.33
CA LEU A 30 -2.31 12.74 0.62
C LEU A 30 -1.05 13.26 1.32
N LEU A 31 -1.10 13.44 2.64
CA LEU A 31 0.03 13.89 3.45
C LEU A 31 1.20 12.89 3.41
N ALA A 32 0.91 11.60 3.50
CA ALA A 32 1.93 10.56 3.37
C ALA A 32 2.57 10.54 1.98
N THR A 33 1.80 10.83 0.92
CA THR A 33 2.34 10.93 -0.45
C THR A 33 3.23 12.16 -0.62
N LEU A 34 2.82 13.32 -0.07
CA LEU A 34 3.61 14.55 -0.09
C LEU A 34 4.90 14.44 0.72
N ALA A 35 4.86 13.82 1.90
CA ALA A 35 6.04 13.55 2.72
C ALA A 35 7.02 12.62 1.99
N ASN A 36 6.52 11.54 1.39
CA ASN A 36 7.34 10.60 0.63
C ASN A 36 8.00 11.26 -0.59
N ALA A 37 7.27 12.12 -1.31
CA ALA A 37 7.84 12.93 -2.40
C ALA A 37 8.92 13.91 -1.90
N ARG A 38 8.69 14.58 -0.76
CA ARG A 38 9.66 15.51 -0.14
C ARG A 38 10.97 14.83 0.24
N TYR A 39 10.92 13.59 0.72
CA TYR A 39 12.09 12.82 1.14
C TYR A 39 12.64 11.89 0.05
N GLY A 40 12.14 11.98 -1.18
CA GLY A 40 12.58 11.16 -2.31
C GLY A 40 12.31 9.65 -2.14
N LYS A 41 11.36 9.27 -1.28
CA LYS A 41 10.98 7.88 -1.06
C LYS A 41 9.81 7.53 -1.98
N VAL A 42 10.03 6.64 -2.96
CA VAL A 42 8.94 6.06 -3.74
C VAL A 42 8.12 5.17 -2.79
N LYS A 43 6.80 5.39 -2.70
CA LYS A 43 5.92 4.45 -1.98
C LYS A 43 6.03 3.10 -2.70
N GLY A 44 6.27 2.02 -1.93
CA GLY A 44 6.15 0.66 -2.46
C GLY A 44 4.72 0.34 -2.88
N ASP A 45 4.45 -0.93 -3.17
CA ASP A 45 3.10 -1.37 -3.57
C ASP A 45 2.12 -1.22 -2.40
N VAL A 46 1.17 -0.29 -2.53
CA VAL A 46 0.14 0.00 -1.51
C VAL A 46 -1.14 -0.72 -1.91
N ARG A 47 -1.52 -1.74 -1.13
CA ARG A 47 -2.72 -2.56 -1.36
C ARG A 47 -3.84 -2.21 -0.37
N PRO A 48 -5.11 -2.37 -0.77
CA PRO A 48 -6.23 -2.36 0.17
C PRO A 48 -6.01 -3.35 1.31
N PHE A 49 -6.33 -2.94 2.54
CA PHE A 49 -6.14 -3.78 3.73
C PHE A 49 -6.85 -5.13 3.61
N GLN A 50 -8.06 -5.17 3.04
CA GLN A 50 -8.81 -6.42 2.89
C GLN A 50 -8.09 -7.42 1.99
N GLN A 51 -7.59 -6.98 0.83
CA GLN A 51 -6.79 -7.81 -0.07
C GLN A 51 -5.56 -8.38 0.65
N PHE A 52 -4.81 -7.52 1.35
CA PHE A 52 -3.60 -7.97 2.05
C PHE A 52 -3.91 -8.90 3.23
N ARG A 53 -5.04 -8.68 3.92
CA ARG A 53 -5.51 -9.56 5.00
C ARG A 53 -5.88 -10.94 4.47
N GLU A 54 -6.55 -11.03 3.32
CA GLU A 54 -6.90 -12.30 2.68
C GLU A 54 -5.65 -13.08 2.26
N PHE A 55 -4.70 -12.41 1.61
CA PHE A 55 -3.40 -12.99 1.31
C PHE A 55 -2.69 -13.50 2.57
N SER A 56 -2.60 -12.67 3.61
CA SER A 56 -1.88 -13.01 4.85
C SER A 56 -2.45 -14.24 5.57
N ARG A 57 -3.78 -14.42 5.53
CA ARG A 57 -4.45 -15.60 6.10
C ARG A 57 -4.01 -16.88 5.41
N GLU A 58 -3.78 -16.83 4.11
CA GLU A 58 -3.35 -18.00 3.35
C GLU A 58 -1.83 -18.21 3.43
N TRP A 59 -1.07 -17.11 3.35
CA TRP A 59 0.39 -17.11 3.44
C TRP A 59 0.89 -17.74 4.74
N TYR A 60 0.34 -17.30 5.88
CA TYR A 60 0.87 -17.65 7.20
C TYR A 60 -0.19 -18.03 8.24
N GLY A 61 -1.49 -18.00 7.90
CA GLY A 61 -2.56 -18.25 8.88
C GLY A 61 -2.60 -19.66 9.46
N ARG A 62 -1.87 -20.62 8.86
CA ARG A 62 -1.76 -22.01 9.32
C ARG A 62 -0.43 -22.35 10.00
N HIS A 63 0.44 -21.39 10.30
CA HIS A 63 1.81 -21.66 10.79
C HIS A 63 1.88 -22.44 12.12
N LEU A 64 0.78 -22.51 12.88
CA LEU A 64 0.68 -23.28 14.13
C LEU A 64 0.17 -24.72 13.92
N ALA A 65 -0.25 -25.09 12.71
CA ALA A 65 -0.70 -26.45 12.41
C ALA A 65 0.51 -27.40 12.37
N THR A 66 0.36 -28.61 12.90
CA THR A 66 1.44 -29.60 13.00
C THR A 66 1.93 -30.10 11.64
N ASP A 67 1.08 -30.01 10.62
CA ASP A 67 1.35 -30.37 9.23
C ASP A 67 1.81 -29.16 8.38
N TRP A 68 2.00 -28.00 8.99
CA TRP A 68 2.39 -26.81 8.26
C TRP A 68 3.80 -26.94 7.70
N ARG A 69 3.94 -26.60 6.41
CA ARG A 69 5.23 -26.45 5.74
C ARG A 69 5.34 -25.08 5.11
N LYS A 70 6.58 -24.59 4.97
CA LYS A 70 6.87 -23.40 4.18
C LYS A 70 6.49 -23.64 2.72
N TRP A 71 6.00 -22.59 2.07
CA TRP A 71 5.76 -22.57 0.63
C TRP A 71 7.09 -22.65 -0.14
N SER A 72 7.10 -23.40 -1.24
CA SER A 72 8.15 -23.28 -2.25
C SER A 72 8.06 -21.91 -2.94
N ALA A 73 9.12 -21.49 -3.64
CA ALA A 73 9.09 -20.24 -4.41
C ALA A 73 7.97 -20.25 -5.47
N GLU A 74 7.73 -21.39 -6.12
CA GLU A 74 6.65 -21.58 -7.09
C GLU A 74 5.28 -21.47 -6.45
N GLU A 75 5.07 -22.12 -5.30
CA GLU A 75 3.80 -22.06 -4.57
C GLU A 75 3.51 -20.65 -4.04
N ALA A 76 4.54 -19.97 -3.56
CA ALA A 76 4.48 -18.60 -3.09
C ALA A 76 4.14 -17.64 -4.24
N SER A 77 4.79 -17.80 -5.40
CA SER A 77 4.52 -16.96 -6.58
C SER A 77 3.09 -17.17 -7.10
N ALA A 78 2.66 -18.43 -7.23
CA ALA A 78 1.29 -18.76 -7.61
C ALA A 78 0.27 -18.24 -6.58
N MET A 79 0.61 -18.24 -5.28
CA MET A 79 -0.21 -17.63 -4.23
C MET A 79 -0.33 -16.12 -4.40
N SER A 80 0.77 -15.40 -4.54
CA SER A 80 0.74 -13.96 -4.71
C SER A 80 -0.11 -13.57 -5.94
N ALA A 81 0.08 -14.27 -7.07
CA ALA A 81 -0.69 -14.04 -8.29
C ALA A 81 -2.20 -14.23 -8.11
N ARG A 82 -2.67 -15.29 -7.43
CA ARG A 82 -4.12 -15.49 -7.18
C ARG A 82 -4.75 -14.41 -6.29
N HIS A 83 -3.94 -13.72 -5.48
CA HIS A 83 -4.36 -12.57 -4.67
C HIS A 83 -4.21 -11.23 -5.43
N GLY A 84 -3.83 -11.26 -6.72
CA GLY A 84 -3.57 -10.08 -7.54
C GLY A 84 -2.27 -9.35 -7.15
N LEU A 85 -1.38 -10.01 -6.44
CA LEU A 85 -0.07 -9.51 -6.04
C LEU A 85 0.98 -10.02 -7.04
N ASP A 86 0.97 -9.45 -8.24
CA ASP A 86 1.75 -9.90 -9.41
C ASP A 86 2.72 -8.84 -9.95
N GLY A 87 2.81 -7.70 -9.26
CA GLY A 87 3.74 -6.62 -9.61
C GLY A 87 5.21 -6.96 -9.34
N PRO A 88 6.17 -6.13 -9.80
CA PRO A 88 7.61 -6.41 -9.67
C PRO A 88 8.11 -6.62 -8.24
N ILE A 89 7.43 -6.06 -7.23
CA ILE A 89 7.76 -6.25 -5.80
C ILE A 89 7.40 -7.66 -5.31
N TRP A 90 6.48 -8.33 -6.00
CA TRP A 90 5.99 -9.66 -5.70
C TRP A 90 6.60 -10.75 -6.57
N ASP A 91 7.51 -10.39 -7.46
CA ASP A 91 8.25 -11.36 -8.26
C ASP A 91 9.22 -12.14 -7.37
N ILE A 92 8.90 -13.42 -7.12
CA ILE A 92 9.69 -14.30 -6.26
C ILE A 92 10.67 -15.07 -7.16
N PRO A 93 11.99 -14.85 -7.03
CA PRO A 93 12.97 -15.58 -7.82
C PRO A 93 12.89 -17.08 -7.52
N SER A 94 12.87 -17.90 -8.57
CA SER A 94 12.87 -19.37 -8.46
C SER A 94 14.21 -19.96 -8.00
N VAL A 95 15.23 -19.12 -7.81
CA VAL A 95 16.60 -19.58 -7.52
C VAL A 95 16.68 -20.07 -6.07
N GLN A 96 17.05 -21.33 -5.87
CA GLN A 96 17.16 -22.06 -4.60
C GLN A 96 18.23 -21.55 -3.60
N LYS A 97 18.46 -20.24 -3.50
CA LYS A 97 19.23 -19.69 -2.37
C LYS A 97 18.22 -19.20 -1.34
N ARG A 98 18.13 -19.97 -0.24
CA ARG A 98 17.22 -19.79 0.90
C ARG A 98 16.86 -18.32 1.18
N PHE A 99 15.58 -18.07 1.41
CA PHE A 99 15.12 -17.03 2.33
C PHE A 99 15.40 -17.45 3.78
#